data_AF-A0A950RHG5-F1
#
_entry.id   AF-A0A950RHG5-F1
#
_cell.length_a   1.000
_cell.length_b   1.000
_cell.length_c   1.000
_cell.angle_alpha   90.00
_cell.angle_beta   90.00
_cell.angle_gamma   90.00
#
_symmetry.space_group_name_H-M   'P 1'
#
loop_
_entity.id
_entity.type
_entity.pdbx_description
1 polymer ?
#
loop_
_entity_poly.entity_id
_entity_poly.type
_entity_poly.pdbx_seq_one_letter_code
_entity_poly.pdbx_strand_id
1 'polypeptide(L)'
;MPVSQTSPAALANINGVLMPLAEATVPALDRGFLFGDAVYEVLRVYQGKPWLLKEHLNRLAYSLNAVRIQGVGLERLQERMRATITAGPFGEATVYIQITR
;
A
#
# COMPACT_ATOMS: atom_id res chain seq x y z
N MET A 1 -20.03 23.91 -18.84
CA MET A 1 -19.16 24.16 -17.68
C MET A 1 -18.19 23.00 -17.57
N PRO A 2 -16.87 23.17 -17.80
CA PRO A 2 -15.95 22.07 -17.59
C PRO A 2 -15.73 21.93 -16.08
N VAL A 3 -16.16 20.81 -15.51
CA VAL A 3 -15.77 20.44 -14.15
C VAL A 3 -14.30 20.03 -14.25
N SER A 4 -13.39 20.91 -13.80
CA SER A 4 -12.00 20.53 -13.57
C SER A 4 -11.95 19.55 -12.40
N GLN A 5 -12.22 18.27 -12.67
CA GLN A 5 -12.00 17.19 -11.71
C GLN A 5 -10.51 16.86 -11.73
N THR A 6 -9.71 17.66 -11.04
CA THR A 6 -8.37 17.23 -10.67
C THR A 6 -8.56 16.10 -9.67
N SER A 7 -8.45 14.85 -10.14
CA SER A 7 -8.45 13.69 -9.25
C SER A 7 -7.41 13.95 -8.16
N PRO A 8 -7.72 13.72 -6.87
CA PRO A 8 -6.78 14.00 -5.81
C PRO A 8 -5.47 13.25 -6.08
N ALA A 9 -4.35 13.97 -5.96
CA ALA A 9 -3.03 13.40 -6.22
C ALA A 9 -2.84 12.14 -5.36
N ALA A 10 -2.47 11.02 -6.01
CA ALA A 10 -2.24 9.77 -5.31
C ALA A 10 -1.12 9.94 -4.28
N LEU A 11 -1.26 9.27 -3.13
CA LEU A 11 -0.25 9.26 -2.07
C LEU A 11 0.49 7.93 -2.04
N ALA A 12 1.76 8.00 -1.65
CA ALA A 12 2.58 6.84 -1.29
C ALA A 12 2.99 6.92 0.18
N ASN A 13 3.17 5.76 0.80
CA ASN A 13 3.77 5.65 2.12
C ASN A 13 4.90 4.64 2.07
N ILE A 14 6.13 5.13 2.12
CA ILE A 14 7.34 4.31 2.07
C ILE A 14 7.90 4.25 3.48
N ASN A 15 7.83 3.07 4.09
CA ASN A 15 8.37 2.80 5.41
C ASN A 15 7.89 3.75 6.53
N GLY A 16 6.69 4.34 6.40
CA GLY A 16 6.09 5.27 7.35
C GLY A 16 6.18 6.74 6.92
N VAL A 17 6.88 7.05 5.84
CA VAL A 17 6.98 8.42 5.29
C VAL A 17 5.92 8.59 4.22
N LEU A 18 4.98 9.51 4.43
CA LEU A 18 3.92 9.83 3.50
C LEU A 18 4.38 10.92 2.52
N MET A 19 4.08 10.75 1.23
CA MET A 19 4.48 11.68 0.17
C MET A 19 3.53 11.58 -1.03
N PRO A 20 3.54 12.55 -1.96
CA PRO A 20 2.91 12.39 -3.27
C PRO A 20 3.49 11.17 -4.00
N LEU A 21 2.64 10.38 -4.66
CA LEU A 21 3.08 9.18 -5.39
C LEU A 21 4.14 9.51 -6.47
N ALA A 22 4.08 10.70 -7.07
CA ALA A 22 5.06 11.14 -8.07
C ALA A 22 6.48 11.33 -7.50
N GLU A 23 6.62 11.48 -6.18
CA GLU A 23 7.89 11.64 -5.47
C GLU A 23 8.38 10.33 -4.84
N ALA A 24 7.57 9.27 -4.91
CA ALA A 24 7.88 7.97 -4.33
C ALA A 24 9.09 7.33 -5.02
N THR A 25 10.13 7.02 -4.25
CA THR A 25 11.34 6.37 -4.76
C THR A 25 11.71 5.16 -3.91
N VAL A 26 12.25 4.13 -4.57
CA VAL A 26 12.83 2.95 -3.91
C VAL A 26 14.29 2.82 -4.33
N PRO A 27 15.16 2.23 -3.49
CA PRO A 27 16.54 1.98 -3.87
C PRO A 27 16.64 1.11 -5.13
N ALA A 28 17.50 1.48 -6.07
CA ALA A 28 17.74 0.68 -7.28
C ALA A 28 18.27 -0.74 -6.99
N LEU A 29 18.84 -0.95 -5.79
CA LEU A 29 19.35 -2.23 -5.32
C LEU A 29 18.35 -2.99 -4.42
N ASP A 30 17.11 -2.51 -4.30
CA ASP A 30 16.05 -3.24 -3.61
C ASP A 30 15.86 -4.63 -4.24
N ARG A 31 15.80 -5.68 -3.43
CA ARG A 31 15.71 -7.06 -3.91
C ARG A 31 14.38 -7.36 -4.60
N GLY A 32 13.31 -6.69 -4.20
CA GLY A 32 12.02 -6.72 -4.89
C GLY A 32 12.13 -6.14 -6.29
N PHE A 33 12.93 -5.08 -6.49
CA PHE A 33 13.21 -4.54 -7.81
C PHE A 33 14.14 -5.45 -8.65
N LEU A 34 15.26 -5.91 -8.08
CA LEU A 34 16.27 -6.68 -8.81
C LEU A 34 15.85 -8.12 -9.13
N PHE A 35 15.13 -8.77 -8.22
CA PHE A 35 14.87 -10.22 -8.26
C PHE A 35 13.39 -10.58 -8.16
N GLY A 36 12.49 -9.61 -8.02
CA GLY A 36 11.09 -9.88 -7.71
C GLY A 36 10.90 -10.51 -6.33
N ASP A 37 11.87 -10.36 -5.42
CA ASP A 37 11.84 -10.92 -4.06
C ASP A 37 10.93 -10.08 -3.16
N ALA A 38 9.63 -10.20 -3.41
CA ALA A 38 8.59 -9.37 -2.82
C ALA A 38 7.23 -10.08 -2.78
N VAL A 39 6.33 -9.56 -1.95
CA VAL A 39 4.90 -9.89 -1.98
C VAL A 39 4.10 -8.63 -2.28
N TYR A 40 3.14 -8.76 -3.18
CA TYR A 40 2.22 -7.71 -3.57
C TYR A 40 0.81 -8.06 -3.10
N GLU A 41 0.05 -7.05 -2.67
CA GLU A 41 -1.36 -7.16 -2.30
C GLU A 41 -2.12 -5.90 -2.76
N VAL A 42 -3.40 -6.05 -3.11
CA VAL A 42 -4.23 -4.96 -3.60
C VAL A 42 -5.63 -5.07 -3.05
N LEU A 43 -6.20 -3.97 -2.57
CA LEU A 43 -7.56 -3.94 -2.04
C LEU A 43 -8.31 -2.65 -2.41
N ARG A 44 -9.64 -2.74 -2.40
CA ARG A 44 -10.52 -1.59 -2.63
C ARG A 44 -10.87 -0.89 -1.33
N VAL A 45 -11.01 0.43 -1.42
CA VAL A 45 -11.52 1.29 -0.34
C VAL A 45 -12.81 1.92 -0.84
N TYR A 46 -13.87 1.77 -0.06
CA TYR A 46 -15.17 2.41 -0.29
C TYR A 46 -15.50 3.31 0.89
N GLN A 47 -15.91 4.54 0.62
CA GLN A 47 -16.19 5.55 1.64
C GLN A 47 -15.08 5.64 2.74
N GLY A 48 -13.80 5.59 2.33
CA GLY A 48 -12.65 5.61 3.23
C GLY A 48 -12.43 4.32 4.05
N LYS A 49 -13.18 3.25 3.77
CA LYS A 49 -13.09 1.96 4.46
C LYS A 49 -12.55 0.86 3.54
N PRO A 50 -11.43 0.20 3.90
CA PRO A 50 -10.95 -0.99 3.20
C PRO A 50 -12.02 -2.09 3.20
N TRP A 51 -12.27 -2.69 2.03
CA TRP A 51 -13.17 -3.81 1.86
C TRP A 51 -12.44 -5.14 2.09
N LEU A 52 -13.06 -6.05 2.86
CA LEU A 52 -12.50 -7.35 3.25
C LEU A 52 -11.06 -7.30 3.77
N LEU A 53 -10.76 -6.31 4.62
CA LEU A 53 -9.40 -6.09 5.12
C LEU A 53 -8.79 -7.34 5.77
N LYS A 54 -9.57 -8.07 6.55
CA LYS A 54 -9.09 -9.27 7.25
C LYS A 54 -8.65 -10.34 6.26
N GLU A 55 -9.42 -10.54 5.19
CA GLU A 55 -9.15 -11.52 4.14
C GLU A 55 -7.89 -11.14 3.34
N HIS A 56 -7.72 -9.85 3.01
CA HIS A 56 -6.50 -9.36 2.38
C HIS A 56 -5.27 -9.53 3.28
N LEU A 57 -5.38 -9.23 4.58
CA LEU A 57 -4.27 -9.41 5.53
C LEU A 57 -3.92 -10.88 5.73
N ASN A 58 -4.91 -11.77 5.79
CA ASN A 58 -4.68 -13.21 5.87
C ASN A 58 -3.95 -13.73 4.62
N ARG A 59 -4.37 -13.29 3.42
CA ARG A 59 -3.71 -13.64 2.17
C ARG A 59 -2.27 -13.11 2.11
N LEU A 60 -2.06 -11.86 2.51
CA LEU A 60 -0.74 -11.26 2.59
C LEU A 60 0.17 -12.05 3.55
N ALA A 61 -0.30 -12.38 4.74
CA ALA A 61 0.43 -13.17 5.73
C ALA A 61 0.83 -14.54 5.19
N TYR A 62 -0.12 -15.23 4.55
CA TYR A 62 0.12 -16.52 3.90
C TYR A 62 1.21 -16.41 2.82
N SER A 63 1.10 -15.42 1.94
CA SER A 63 2.06 -15.20 0.85
C SER A 63 3.47 -14.88 1.38
N LEU A 64 3.59 -13.98 2.38
CA LEU A 64 4.86 -13.65 3.02
C LEU A 64 5.53 -14.89 3.62
N ASN A 65 4.76 -15.73 4.30
CA ASN A 65 5.25 -16.98 4.86
C ASN A 65 5.72 -17.95 3.76
N ALA A 66 4.98 -18.07 2.65
CA ALA A 66 5.32 -18.96 1.54
C ALA A 66 6.68 -18.62 0.90
N VAL A 67 7.04 -17.33 0.82
CA VAL A 67 8.33 -16.85 0.28
C VAL A 67 9.39 -16.56 1.34
N ARG A 68 9.08 -16.86 2.60
CA ARG A 68 9.97 -16.69 3.77
C ARG A 68 10.42 -15.24 4.00
N ILE A 69 9.56 -14.28 3.71
CA ILE A 69 9.75 -12.88 4.13
C ILE A 69 9.17 -12.75 5.55
N GLN A 70 10.03 -12.50 6.53
CA GLN A 70 9.69 -12.46 7.96
C GLN A 70 9.88 -11.06 8.56
N GLY A 71 9.45 -10.87 9.80
CA GLY A 71 9.62 -9.60 10.53
C GLY A 71 8.63 -8.48 10.13
N VAL A 72 7.66 -8.80 9.26
CA VAL A 72 6.62 -7.85 8.84
C VAL A 72 5.54 -7.76 9.93
N GLY A 73 5.48 -6.64 10.63
CA GLY A 73 4.41 -6.35 11.58
C GLY A 73 3.12 -5.95 10.86
N LEU A 74 2.16 -6.88 10.71
CA LEU A 74 0.90 -6.63 10.01
C LEU A 74 0.05 -5.52 10.65
N GLU A 75 0.08 -5.39 11.98
CA GLU A 75 -0.60 -4.29 12.68
C GLU A 75 -0.03 -2.93 12.26
N ARG A 76 1.30 -2.79 12.28
CA ARG A 76 1.99 -1.57 11.85
C ARG A 76 1.76 -1.27 10.36
N LEU A 77 1.68 -2.30 9.52
CA LEU A 77 1.30 -2.14 8.12
C LEU A 77 -0.13 -1.60 7.98
N GLN A 78 -1.07 -2.15 8.75
CA GLN A 78 -2.45 -1.70 8.77
C GLN A 78 -2.57 -0.25 9.24
N GLU A 79 -1.81 0.15 10.26
CA GLU A 79 -1.72 1.55 10.71
C GLU A 79 -1.22 2.48 9.60
N ARG A 80 -0.13 2.10 8.91
CA ARG A 80 0.43 2.88 7.80
C ARG A 80 -0.57 3.03 6.66
N MET A 81 -1.23 1.94 6.28
CA MET A 81 -2.29 1.96 5.27
C MET A 81 -3.43 2.89 5.70
N ARG A 82 -3.89 2.79 6.95
CA ARG A 82 -4.94 3.66 7.48
C ARG A 82 -4.52 5.13 7.40
N ALA A 83 -3.32 5.47 7.84
CA ALA A 83 -2.77 6.81 7.78
C ALA A 83 -2.76 7.36 6.33
N THR A 84 -2.34 6.54 5.36
CA THR A 84 -2.35 6.90 3.94
C THR A 84 -3.75 7.15 3.40
N ILE A 85 -4.72 6.29 3.72
CA ILE A 85 -6.12 6.45 3.29
C ILE A 85 -6.70 7.75 3.87
N THR A 86 -6.45 8.02 5.16
CA THR A 86 -7.03 9.19 5.84
C THR A 86 -6.37 10.51 5.48
N ALA A 87 -5.15 10.49 4.92
CA ALA A 87 -4.39 11.70 4.61
C ALA A 87 -4.83 12.40 3.32
N GLY A 88 -5.62 11.75 2.46
CA GLY A 88 -6.19 12.37 1.28
C GLY A 88 -7.72 12.20 1.20
N PRO A 89 -8.40 12.94 0.30
CA PRO A 89 -9.85 12.94 0.18
C PRO A 89 -10.35 11.73 -0.63
N PHE A 90 -9.74 10.55 -0.44
CA PHE A 90 -10.00 9.35 -1.22
C PHE A 90 -11.24 8.64 -0.67
N GLY A 91 -12.43 9.17 -0.97
CA GLY A 91 -13.68 8.50 -0.65
C GLY A 91 -13.69 7.08 -1.24
N GLU A 92 -13.35 6.97 -2.52
CA GLU A 92 -13.17 5.72 -3.24
C GLU A 92 -11.70 5.59 -3.67
N ALA A 93 -11.07 4.44 -3.41
CA ALA A 93 -9.66 4.25 -3.72
C ALA A 93 -9.29 2.79 -4.00
N THR A 94 -8.09 2.60 -4.54
CA THR A 94 -7.40 1.31 -4.57
C THR A 94 -6.09 1.47 -3.83
N VAL A 95 -5.82 0.57 -2.88
CA VAL A 95 -4.56 0.54 -2.15
C VAL A 95 -3.70 -0.57 -2.72
N TYR A 96 -2.48 -0.21 -3.06
CA TYR A 96 -1.42 -1.11 -3.49
C TYR A 96 -0.44 -1.29 -2.34
N ILE A 97 -0.13 -2.53 -1.98
CA ILE A 97 0.82 -2.88 -0.93
C ILE A 97 1.93 -3.70 -1.57
N GLN A 98 3.16 -3.25 -1.41
CA GLN A 98 4.36 -3.96 -1.83
C GLN A 98 5.25 -4.15 -0.61
N ILE A 99 5.68 -5.39 -0.36
CA ILE A 99 6.63 -5.71 0.71
C ILE A 99 7.80 -6.44 0.10
N THR A 100 8.99 -5.85 0.25
CA THR A 100 10.27 -6.38 -0.24
C THR A 100 11.09 -6.86 0.97
N ARG A 101 12.17 -7.60 0.72
CA ARG A 101 13.03 -8.20 1.75
C ARG A 101 14.05 -7.24 2.35
#